data_AF-A0A7K2QIN3-F1
#
_entry.id   AF-A0A7K2QIN3-F1
#
_cell.length_a   1.000
_cell.length_b   1.000
_cell.length_c   1.000
_cell.angle_alpha   90.00
_cell.angle_beta   90.00
_cell.angle_gamma   90.00
#
_symmetry.space_group_name_H-M   'P 1'
#
loop_
_entity.id
_entity.type
_entity.pdbx_description
1 polymer ?
#
loop_
_entity_poly.entity_id
_entity_poly.type
_entity_poly.pdbx_seq_one_letter_code
_entity_poly.pdbx_strand_id
1 'polypeptide(L)'
;ACHVRAARALDDLAWSLAESRSFAELALDAANWPHGAQPALLFGALLHLADRMEGAQFWFQYAAGAGSATAARLLHLHHLARAELDTARHWRALADVLPPEEGLPRLPEVPENLEEALGASVIWTSPPISTQDLTALTAVRAHGGRPPYRLPARLRRAVTALSWSEDQDQGEVYLLGPHVAVAIAQHARLDAPHLT
;
A
#
# COMPACT_ATOMS: atom_id res chain seq x y z
N ALA A 1 5.37 -14.45 -11.51
CA ALA A 1 6.39 -13.39 -11.63
C ALA A 1 6.47 -12.63 -10.31
N CYS A 2 7.67 -12.16 -9.94
CA CYS A 2 7.91 -11.36 -8.73
C CYS A 2 6.99 -10.13 -8.63
N HIS A 3 6.83 -9.38 -9.72
CA HIS A 3 5.96 -8.18 -9.75
C HIS A 3 4.54 -8.44 -9.24
N VAL A 4 3.95 -9.58 -9.62
CA VAL A 4 2.60 -9.98 -9.17
C VAL A 4 2.59 -10.31 -7.67
N ARG A 5 3.66 -10.90 -7.13
CA ARG A 5 3.76 -11.19 -5.70
C ARG A 5 3.99 -9.90 -4.89
N ALA A 6 4.81 -8.98 -5.40
CA ALA A 6 5.04 -7.67 -4.79
C ALA A 6 3.75 -6.85 -4.76
N ALA A 7 3.01 -6.79 -5.87
CA ALA A 7 1.70 -6.11 -5.93
C ALA A 7 0.70 -6.71 -4.93
N ARG A 8 0.63 -8.04 -4.82
CA ARG A 8 -0.24 -8.70 -3.83
C ARG A 8 0.16 -8.39 -2.38
N ALA A 9 1.45 -8.41 -2.08
CA ALA A 9 1.93 -8.06 -0.73
C ALA A 9 1.65 -6.58 -0.40
N LEU A 10 1.79 -5.69 -1.37
CA LEU A 10 1.42 -4.28 -1.25
C LEU A 10 -0.08 -4.13 -0.94
N ASP A 11 -0.94 -4.81 -1.71
CA ASP A 11 -2.39 -4.84 -1.51
C ASP A 11 -2.76 -5.37 -0.12
N ASP A 12 -2.14 -6.48 0.31
CA ASP A 12 -2.39 -7.12 1.60
C ASP A 12 -2.02 -6.21 2.78
N LEU A 13 -0.88 -5.51 2.70
CA LEU A 13 -0.46 -4.55 3.72
C LEU A 13 -1.38 -3.32 3.74
N ALA A 14 -1.65 -2.73 2.58
CA ALA A 14 -2.51 -1.55 2.46
C ALA A 14 -3.92 -1.84 3.01
N TRP A 15 -4.48 -3.02 2.71
CA TRP A 15 -5.75 -3.45 3.26
C TRP A 15 -5.72 -3.63 4.77
N SER A 16 -4.67 -4.25 5.30
CA SER A 16 -4.53 -4.48 6.75
C SER A 16 -4.48 -3.17 7.54
N LEU A 17 -3.88 -2.12 6.96
CA LEU A 17 -3.89 -0.77 7.53
C LEU A 17 -5.29 -0.14 7.44
N ALA A 18 -5.91 -0.17 6.25
CA ALA A 18 -7.19 0.48 6.00
C ALA A 18 -8.37 -0.12 6.79
N GLU A 19 -8.34 -1.42 7.09
CA GLU A 19 -9.39 -2.13 7.84
C GLU A 19 -9.18 -2.08 9.37
N SER A 20 -8.02 -1.62 9.83
CA SER A 20 -7.70 -1.60 11.26
C SER A 20 -8.37 -0.43 11.98
N ARG A 21 -9.34 -0.74 12.84
CA ARG A 21 -9.99 0.24 13.73
C ARG A 21 -8.98 0.97 14.63
N SER A 22 -8.08 0.25 15.28
CA SER A 22 -7.11 0.84 16.21
C SER A 22 -6.11 1.75 15.51
N PHE A 23 -5.74 1.41 14.28
CA PHE A 23 -4.86 2.25 13.48
C PHE A 23 -5.58 3.49 12.95
N ALA A 24 -6.86 3.36 12.55
CA ALA A 24 -7.69 4.49 12.19
C ALA A 24 -7.87 5.46 13.37
N GLU A 25 -8.07 4.95 14.59
CA GLU A 25 -8.16 5.75 15.82
C GLU A 25 -6.85 6.50 16.07
N LEU A 26 -5.71 5.80 16.06
CA LEU A 26 -4.38 6.40 16.19
C LEU A 26 -4.10 7.48 15.13
N ALA A 27 -4.46 7.21 13.87
CA ALA A 27 -4.25 8.15 12.77
C ALA A 27 -5.13 9.41 12.91
N LEU A 28 -6.37 9.26 13.37
CA LEU A 28 -7.29 10.39 13.54
C LEU A 28 -7.01 11.20 14.82
N ASP A 29 -6.46 10.56 15.86
CA ASP A 29 -6.06 11.21 17.11
C ASP A 29 -4.74 11.99 17.01
N ALA A 30 -4.07 11.91 15.86
CA ALA A 30 -2.84 12.66 15.62
C ALA A 30 -3.09 14.16 15.84
N ALA A 31 -2.41 14.74 16.84
CA ALA A 31 -2.60 16.12 17.28
C ALA A 31 -2.43 17.17 16.17
N ASN A 32 -1.77 16.81 15.06
CA ASN A 32 -1.53 17.68 13.93
C ASN A 32 -2.19 17.20 12.63
N TRP A 33 -3.31 16.45 12.72
CA TRP A 33 -4.04 16.00 11.54
C TRP A 33 -4.23 17.14 10.51
N PRO A 34 -3.93 16.91 9.23
CA PRO A 34 -3.59 15.62 8.61
C PRO A 34 -2.09 15.28 8.56
N HIS A 35 -1.26 16.04 9.28
CA HIS A 35 0.19 15.90 9.26
C HIS A 35 0.67 14.87 10.29
N GLY A 36 1.56 13.99 9.87
CA GLY A 36 2.15 12.94 10.70
C GLY A 36 2.36 11.64 9.94
N ALA A 37 3.22 10.78 10.46
CA ALA A 37 3.54 9.50 9.83
C ALA A 37 2.31 8.58 9.71
N GLN A 38 1.52 8.45 10.78
CA GLN A 38 0.35 7.57 10.82
C GLN A 38 -0.81 8.03 9.92
N PRO A 39 -1.25 9.32 9.97
CA PRO A 39 -2.21 9.85 9.00
C PRO A 39 -1.79 9.64 7.54
N ALA A 40 -0.53 9.96 7.23
CA ALA A 40 0.02 9.84 5.88
C ALA A 40 0.08 8.38 5.42
N LEU A 41 0.51 7.46 6.29
CA LEU A 41 0.56 6.03 6.00
C LEU A 41 -0.84 5.46 5.70
N LEU A 42 -1.83 5.78 6.55
CA LEU A 42 -3.22 5.36 6.33
C LEU A 42 -3.76 5.92 5.02
N PHE A 43 -3.49 7.20 4.75
CA PHE A 43 -4.00 7.85 3.55
C PHE A 43 -3.38 7.31 2.27
N GLY A 44 -2.06 7.07 2.25
CA GLY A 44 -1.40 6.41 1.13
C GLY A 44 -2.01 5.03 0.86
N ALA A 45 -2.32 4.25 1.91
CA ALA A 45 -2.98 2.96 1.76
C ALA A 45 -4.39 3.08 1.16
N LEU A 46 -5.16 4.08 1.56
CA LEU A 46 -6.49 4.35 0.99
C LEU A 46 -6.43 4.79 -0.47
N LEU A 47 -5.47 5.65 -0.84
CA LEU A 47 -5.23 6.06 -2.22
C LEU A 47 -4.81 4.86 -3.08
N HIS A 48 -3.94 3.99 -2.55
CA HIS A 48 -3.52 2.74 -3.22
C HIS A 48 -4.74 1.88 -3.54
N LEU A 49 -5.59 1.61 -2.54
CA LEU A 49 -6.81 0.81 -2.70
C LEU A 49 -7.91 1.49 -3.54
N ALA A 50 -7.77 2.79 -3.82
CA ALA A 50 -8.65 3.58 -4.68
C ALA A 50 -8.07 3.78 -6.10
N ASP A 51 -7.03 3.02 -6.46
CA ASP A 51 -6.35 3.07 -7.76
C ASP A 51 -5.68 4.44 -8.05
N ARG A 52 -5.28 5.18 -7.00
CA ARG A 52 -4.58 6.48 -7.11
C ARG A 52 -3.10 6.31 -6.80
N MET A 53 -2.37 5.65 -7.72
CA MET A 53 -1.00 5.19 -7.49
C MET A 53 0.01 6.31 -7.22
N GLU A 54 -0.01 7.39 -8.01
CA GLU A 54 0.92 8.51 -7.85
C GLU A 54 0.69 9.22 -6.51
N GLY A 55 -0.57 9.50 -6.18
CA GLY A 55 -0.94 10.05 -4.88
C GLY A 55 -0.58 9.13 -3.70
N ALA A 56 -0.77 7.82 -3.85
CA ALA A 56 -0.35 6.85 -2.84
C ALA A 56 1.15 6.87 -2.62
N GLN A 57 1.93 6.88 -3.71
CA GLN A 57 3.38 6.97 -3.65
C GLN A 57 3.82 8.23 -2.90
N PHE A 58 3.28 9.40 -3.24
CA PHE A 58 3.58 10.66 -2.56
C PHE A 58 3.38 10.55 -1.03
N TRP A 59 2.23 10.04 -0.60
CA TRP A 59 1.91 9.94 0.83
C TRP A 59 2.73 8.86 1.55
N PHE A 60 3.10 7.78 0.87
CA PHE A 60 4.08 6.85 1.43
C PHE A 60 5.46 7.48 1.58
N GLN A 61 5.91 8.31 0.62
CA GLN A 61 7.20 9.00 0.74
C GLN A 61 7.19 10.00 1.90
N TYR A 62 6.10 10.75 2.05
CA TYR A 62 5.90 11.65 3.18
C TYR A 62 5.96 10.88 4.51
N ALA A 63 5.20 9.79 4.64
CA ALA A 63 5.18 8.99 5.86
C ALA A 63 6.56 8.39 6.19
N ALA A 64 7.28 7.87 5.18
CA ALA A 64 8.62 7.33 5.34
C ALA A 64 9.61 8.41 5.77
N GLY A 65 9.54 9.62 5.18
CA GLY A 65 10.32 10.78 5.59
C GLY A 65 9.99 11.26 7.01
N ALA A 66 8.75 11.03 7.46
CA ALA A 66 8.32 11.26 8.84
C ALA A 66 8.67 10.11 9.80
N GLY A 67 9.42 9.09 9.35
CA GLY A 67 9.94 7.99 10.17
C GLY A 67 9.17 6.67 10.07
N SER A 68 8.22 6.53 9.14
CA SER A 68 7.43 5.31 8.99
C SER A 68 8.20 4.19 8.29
N ALA A 69 8.63 3.18 9.06
CA ALA A 69 9.24 1.96 8.52
C ALA A 69 8.26 1.18 7.61
N THR A 70 6.97 1.17 7.94
CA THR A 70 5.94 0.50 7.11
C THR A 70 5.73 1.22 5.79
N ALA A 71 5.74 2.56 5.76
CA ALA A 71 5.64 3.30 4.51
C ALA A 71 6.84 3.02 3.59
N ALA A 72 8.05 2.97 4.13
CA ALA A 72 9.25 2.57 3.39
C ALA A 72 9.12 1.14 2.84
N ARG A 73 8.56 0.19 3.61
CA ARG A 73 8.25 -1.17 3.13
C ARG A 73 7.23 -1.18 1.99
N LEU A 74 6.17 -0.38 2.08
CA LEU A 74 5.16 -0.24 1.02
C LEU A 74 5.78 0.33 -0.26
N LEU A 75 6.67 1.32 -0.15
CA LEU A 75 7.42 1.86 -1.30
C LEU A 75 8.35 0.83 -1.93
N HIS A 76 9.06 0.03 -1.12
CA HIS A 76 9.84 -1.09 -1.64
C HIS A 76 8.98 -2.01 -2.52
N LEU A 77 7.79 -2.40 -2.05
CA LEU A 77 6.89 -3.28 -2.79
C LEU A 77 6.28 -2.59 -4.01
N HIS A 78 5.95 -1.30 -3.92
CA HIS A 78 5.46 -0.49 -5.03
C HIS A 78 6.48 -0.46 -6.18
N HIS A 79 7.73 -0.11 -5.90
CA HIS A 79 8.79 -0.08 -6.89
C HIS A 79 9.16 -1.48 -7.40
N LEU A 80 9.13 -2.49 -6.52
CA LEU A 80 9.37 -3.88 -6.92
C LEU A 80 8.27 -4.41 -7.86
N ALA A 81 7.01 -4.03 -7.65
CA ALA A 81 5.89 -4.35 -8.56
C ALA A 81 6.07 -3.73 -9.96
N ARG A 82 6.85 -2.65 -10.06
CA ARG A 82 7.15 -1.91 -11.29
C ARG A 82 8.50 -2.27 -11.93
N ALA A 83 9.23 -3.22 -11.35
CA ALA A 83 10.59 -3.60 -11.75
C ALA A 83 11.67 -2.53 -11.54
N GLU A 84 11.40 -1.54 -10.69
CA GLU A 84 12.32 -0.45 -10.36
C GLU A 84 13.25 -0.87 -9.19
N LEU A 85 14.19 -1.78 -9.49
CA LEU A 85 14.97 -2.51 -8.46
C LEU A 85 15.83 -1.62 -7.56
N ASP A 86 16.55 -0.66 -8.14
CA ASP A 86 17.46 0.19 -7.36
C ASP A 86 16.68 1.06 -6.37
N THR A 87 15.57 1.65 -6.82
CA THR A 87 14.65 2.41 -5.97
C THR A 87 13.99 1.51 -4.93
N ALA A 88 13.56 0.30 -5.30
CA ALA A 88 13.00 -0.67 -4.36
C ALA A 88 13.99 -1.01 -3.23
N ARG A 89 15.27 -1.22 -3.56
CA ARG A 89 16.33 -1.52 -2.57
C ARG A 89 16.62 -0.35 -1.65
N HIS A 90 16.60 0.88 -2.17
CA HIS A 90 16.75 2.09 -1.36
C HIS A 90 15.69 2.13 -0.25
N TRP A 91 14.42 1.95 -0.60
CA TRP A 91 13.32 1.97 0.37
C TRP A 91 13.36 0.79 1.34
N ARG A 92 13.79 -0.40 0.90
CA ARG A 92 14.01 -1.55 1.79
C ARG A 92 15.08 -1.23 2.84
N ALA A 93 16.23 -0.72 2.41
CA ALA A 93 17.30 -0.33 3.32
C ALA A 93 16.84 0.74 4.33
N LEU A 94 16.03 1.70 3.90
CA LEU A 94 15.43 2.68 4.81
C LEU A 94 14.47 2.02 5.82
N ALA A 95 13.62 1.10 5.37
CA ALA A 95 12.70 0.37 6.25
C ALA A 95 13.44 -0.45 7.32
N ASP A 96 14.61 -1.01 6.99
CA ASP A 96 15.41 -1.83 7.89
C ASP A 96 16.13 -1.02 8.98
N VAL A 97 16.39 0.28 8.76
CA VAL A 97 17.08 1.16 9.73
C VAL A 97 16.12 1.98 10.59
N LEU A 98 14.86 2.16 10.15
CA LEU A 98 13.85 2.87 10.91
C LEU A 98 13.35 2.01 12.09
N PRO A 99 13.02 2.63 13.24
CA PRO A 99 12.50 1.89 14.39
C PRO A 99 11.13 1.26 14.07
N PRO A 100 10.77 0.15 14.74
CA PRO A 100 9.44 -0.43 14.60
C PRO A 100 8.39 0.57 15.08
N GLU A 101 7.28 0.66 14.35
CA GLU A 101 6.19 1.57 14.68
C GLU A 101 5.24 0.96 15.71
N GLU A 102 4.87 1.76 16.71
CA GLU A 102 3.89 1.38 17.71
C GLU A 102 2.45 1.59 17.19
N GLY A 103 1.51 0.77 17.68
CA GLY A 103 0.07 0.91 17.37
C GLY A 103 -0.35 0.43 15.97
N LEU A 104 0.57 -0.15 15.19
CA LEU A 104 0.22 -0.83 13.95
C LEU A 104 -0.65 -2.07 14.19
N PRO A 105 -1.54 -2.42 13.24
CA PRO A 105 -2.19 -3.71 13.26
C PRO A 105 -1.17 -4.84 13.04
N ARG A 106 -1.58 -6.09 13.26
CA ARG A 106 -0.79 -7.24 12.81
C ARG A 106 -0.73 -7.23 11.28
N LEU A 107 0.42 -6.84 10.74
CA LEU A 107 0.67 -6.80 9.31
C LEU A 107 1.03 -8.19 8.77
N PRO A 108 0.58 -8.55 7.55
CA PRO A 108 1.03 -9.76 6.88
C PRO A 108 2.54 -9.75 6.65
N GLU A 109 3.15 -10.92 6.71
CA GLU A 109 4.58 -11.07 6.43
C GLU A 109 4.86 -10.86 4.95
N VAL A 110 5.87 -10.04 4.67
CA VAL A 110 6.38 -9.83 3.31
C VAL A 110 7.46 -10.89 3.05
N PRO A 111 7.35 -11.71 1.99
CA PRO A 111 8.38 -12.69 1.69
C PRO A 111 9.72 -12.02 1.41
N GLU A 112 10.80 -12.44 2.10
CA GLU A 112 12.11 -11.79 2.03
C GLU A 112 12.80 -11.91 0.64
N ASN A 113 12.44 -12.94 -0.12
CA ASN A 113 13.09 -13.35 -1.38
C ASN A 113 12.27 -12.98 -2.62
N LEU A 114 11.45 -11.91 -2.57
CA LEU A 114 10.70 -11.47 -3.75
C LEU A 114 11.62 -11.13 -4.93
N GLU A 115 12.77 -10.50 -4.66
CA GLU A 115 13.77 -10.14 -5.67
C GLU A 115 14.48 -11.34 -6.32
N GLU A 116 14.74 -12.43 -5.59
CA GLU A 116 15.44 -13.61 -6.14
C GLU A 116 14.68 -14.25 -7.31
N ALA A 117 13.35 -14.17 -7.29
CA ALA A 117 12.50 -14.63 -8.37
C ALA A 117 12.65 -13.82 -9.67
N LEU A 118 13.25 -12.63 -9.63
CA LEU A 118 13.64 -11.85 -10.82
C LEU A 118 14.95 -12.34 -11.41
N GLY A 119 15.94 -12.69 -10.56
CA GLY A 119 17.22 -13.26 -11.01
C GLY A 119 17.06 -14.65 -11.64
N ALA A 120 16.17 -15.48 -11.08
CA ALA A 120 15.86 -16.80 -11.65
C ALA A 120 15.09 -16.72 -12.99
N SER A 121 14.45 -15.58 -13.29
CA SER A 121 13.67 -15.39 -14.53
C SER A 121 14.53 -15.04 -15.75
N VAL A 122 15.86 -14.88 -15.59
CA VAL A 122 16.79 -14.55 -16.68
C VAL A 122 17.26 -15.80 -17.44
N ILE A 123 17.02 -17.02 -16.94
CA ILE A 123 17.34 -18.27 -17.65
C ILE A 123 16.10 -18.78 -18.42
N TRP A 124 15.70 -18.07 -19.48
CA TRP A 124 14.76 -18.62 -20.48
C TRP A 124 15.53 -19.39 -21.56
N THR A 125 16.04 -20.57 -21.21
CA THR A 125 16.22 -21.66 -22.18
C THR A 125 15.36 -22.83 -21.73
N SER A 126 14.04 -22.65 -21.77
CA SER A 126 13.13 -23.79 -21.61
C SER A 126 12.81 -24.42 -22.98
N PRO A 127 12.85 -25.77 -23.10
CA PRO A 127 12.40 -26.49 -24.29
C PRO A 127 10.92 -26.23 -24.59
N PRO A 128 10.42 -26.55 -25.81
CA PRO A 128 9.06 -26.20 -26.21
C PRO A 128 8.04 -26.86 -25.28
N ILE A 129 7.24 -26.03 -24.61
CA ILE A 129 6.21 -26.45 -23.66
C ILE A 129 5.04 -27.06 -24.44
N SER A 130 4.58 -28.24 -24.01
CA SER A 130 3.40 -28.90 -24.57
C SER A 130 2.11 -28.22 -24.08
N THR A 131 1.06 -28.24 -24.90
CA THR A 131 -0.28 -27.70 -24.57
C THR A 131 -0.88 -28.31 -23.28
N GLN A 132 -0.48 -29.54 -22.93
CA GLN A 132 -0.93 -30.19 -21.69
C GLN A 132 -0.32 -29.53 -20.44
N ASP A 133 0.93 -29.07 -20.51
CA ASP A 133 1.60 -28.37 -19.41
C ASP A 133 1.01 -26.97 -19.20
N LEU A 134 0.60 -26.28 -20.27
CA LEU A 134 -0.14 -25.02 -20.18
C LEU A 134 -1.45 -25.18 -19.39
N THR A 135 -2.16 -26.29 -19.62
CA THR A 135 -3.44 -26.58 -18.94
C THR A 135 -3.23 -26.85 -17.45
N ALA A 136 -2.20 -27.64 -17.10
CA ALA A 136 -1.82 -27.89 -15.71
C ALA A 136 -1.36 -26.62 -14.98
N LEU A 137 -0.59 -25.76 -15.64
CA LEU A 137 -0.15 -24.46 -15.11
C LEU A 137 -1.32 -23.46 -14.91
N THR A 138 -2.38 -23.55 -15.72
CA THR A 138 -3.59 -22.75 -15.54
C THR A 138 -4.52 -23.32 -14.48
N ALA A 139 -4.62 -24.65 -14.33
CA ALA A 139 -5.50 -25.29 -13.35
C ALA A 139 -5.04 -25.05 -11.90
N VAL A 140 -3.72 -24.99 -11.65
CA VAL A 140 -3.16 -24.66 -10.33
C VAL A 140 -3.44 -23.19 -9.93
N ARG A 141 -3.78 -22.31 -10.88
CA ARG A 141 -4.07 -20.88 -10.61
C ARG A 141 -5.52 -20.55 -10.26
N ALA A 142 -6.43 -21.53 -10.29
CA ALA A 142 -7.86 -21.28 -10.12
C ALA A 142 -8.41 -21.56 -8.71
N HIS A 143 -7.61 -22.06 -7.77
CA HIS A 143 -8.07 -22.30 -6.40
C HIS A 143 -7.57 -21.20 -5.43
N GLY A 144 -8.46 -20.24 -5.14
CA GLY A 144 -8.29 -19.29 -4.04
C GLY A 144 -7.94 -17.86 -4.43
N GLY A 145 -8.49 -17.33 -5.53
CA GLY A 145 -8.42 -15.89 -5.80
C GLY A 145 -9.13 -15.13 -4.68
N ARG A 146 -8.35 -14.57 -3.73
CA ARG A 146 -8.87 -13.62 -2.73
C ARG A 146 -9.64 -12.52 -3.48
N PRO A 147 -10.89 -12.19 -3.11
CA PRO A 147 -11.63 -11.14 -3.78
C PRO A 147 -10.82 -9.85 -3.77
N PRO A 148 -10.91 -9.02 -4.82
CA PRO A 148 -10.15 -7.77 -4.86
C PRO A 148 -10.51 -6.93 -3.64
N TYR A 149 -9.49 -6.41 -2.96
CA TYR A 149 -9.69 -5.47 -1.87
C TYR A 149 -10.44 -4.26 -2.39
N ARG A 150 -11.61 -3.98 -1.80
CA ARG A 150 -12.52 -2.94 -2.25
C ARG A 150 -12.91 -2.13 -1.02
N LEU A 151 -12.52 -0.86 -1.02
CA LEU A 151 -12.98 0.08 -0.01
C LEU A 151 -14.53 0.17 -0.03
N PRO A 152 -15.17 0.26 1.14
CA PRO A 152 -16.61 0.51 1.19
C PRO A 152 -17.00 1.77 0.44
N ALA A 153 -18.18 1.76 -0.18
CA ALA A 153 -18.58 2.78 -1.15
C ALA A 153 -18.46 4.22 -0.63
N ARG A 154 -18.74 4.47 0.65
CA ARG A 154 -18.61 5.79 1.28
C ARG A 154 -17.15 6.24 1.37
N LEU A 155 -16.28 5.38 1.89
CA LEU A 155 -14.85 5.66 2.02
C LEU A 155 -14.21 5.83 0.64
N ARG A 156 -14.53 4.94 -0.30
CA ARG A 156 -14.10 5.07 -1.70
C ARG A 156 -14.53 6.41 -2.29
N ARG A 157 -15.80 6.79 -2.12
CA ARG A 157 -16.33 8.06 -2.65
C ARG A 157 -15.58 9.26 -2.06
N ALA A 158 -15.33 9.26 -0.75
CA ALA A 158 -14.59 10.33 -0.08
C ALA A 158 -13.17 10.47 -0.65
N VAL A 159 -12.43 9.36 -0.76
CA VAL A 159 -11.07 9.35 -1.33
C VAL A 159 -11.08 9.77 -2.80
N THR A 160 -12.05 9.30 -3.60
CA THR A 160 -12.11 9.68 -5.03
C THR A 160 -12.57 11.11 -5.28
N ALA A 161 -13.22 11.74 -4.29
CA ALA A 161 -13.70 13.12 -4.38
C ALA A 161 -12.64 14.16 -3.99
N LEU A 162 -11.45 13.70 -3.59
CA LEU A 162 -10.34 14.56 -3.26
C LEU A 162 -9.93 15.42 -4.46
N SER A 163 -9.77 16.72 -4.21
CA SER A 163 -9.07 17.60 -5.11
C SER A 163 -7.58 17.27 -5.08
N TRP A 164 -6.97 17.18 -6.26
CA TRP A 164 -5.53 17.06 -6.42
C TRP A 164 -4.98 18.35 -7.03
N SER A 165 -3.74 18.68 -6.68
CA SER A 165 -2.95 19.70 -7.37
C SER A 165 -1.79 19.01 -8.08
N GLU A 166 -1.43 19.49 -9.27
CA GLU A 166 -0.18 19.12 -9.91
C GLU A 166 0.95 19.94 -9.31
N ASP A 167 1.94 19.27 -8.74
CA ASP A 167 3.19 19.86 -8.30
C ASP A 167 4.31 19.44 -9.26
N GLN A 168 5.17 20.39 -9.66
CA GLN A 168 6.19 20.14 -10.69
C GLN A 168 7.23 19.10 -10.26
N ASP A 169 7.48 18.99 -8.95
CA ASP A 169 8.49 18.09 -8.40
C ASP A 169 7.85 16.82 -7.81
N GLN A 170 6.59 16.89 -7.36
CA GLN A 170 5.93 15.84 -6.58
C GLN A 170 4.77 15.13 -7.31
N GLY A 171 4.35 15.60 -8.48
CA GLY A 171 3.25 14.99 -9.25
C GLY A 171 1.86 15.28 -8.67
N GLU A 172 0.96 14.28 -8.66
CA GLU A 172 -0.40 14.44 -8.11
C GLU A 172 -0.40 14.49 -6.57
N VAL A 173 -0.54 15.69 -6.01
CA VAL A 173 -0.64 15.87 -4.55
C VAL A 173 -2.11 15.96 -4.15
N TYR A 174 -2.59 14.92 -3.46
CA TYR A 174 -3.94 14.87 -2.88
C TYR A 174 -3.93 15.48 -1.47
N LEU A 175 -4.85 16.41 -1.19
CA LEU A 175 -4.96 17.03 0.13
C LEU A 175 -5.91 16.24 1.04
N LEU A 176 -5.49 15.89 2.25
CA LEU A 176 -6.38 15.29 3.25
C LEU A 176 -7.43 16.32 3.71
N GLY A 177 -8.65 16.19 3.18
CA GLY A 177 -9.80 17.01 3.60
C GLY A 177 -10.54 16.42 4.82
N PRO A 178 -11.27 17.25 5.59
CA PRO A 178 -12.07 16.80 6.75
C PRO A 178 -13.09 15.69 6.41
N HIS A 179 -13.63 15.71 5.19
CA HIS A 179 -14.58 14.70 4.73
C HIS A 179 -13.97 13.29 4.64
N VAL A 180 -12.66 13.16 4.40
CA VAL A 180 -11.97 11.87 4.42
C VAL A 180 -11.83 11.38 5.86
N ALA A 181 -11.46 12.26 6.79
CA ALA A 181 -11.39 11.92 8.21
C ALA A 181 -12.72 11.37 8.74
N VAL A 182 -13.82 12.04 8.41
CA VAL A 182 -15.18 11.59 8.75
C VAL A 182 -15.49 10.22 8.11
N ALA A 183 -15.11 10.01 6.86
CA ALA A 183 -15.35 8.73 6.19
C ALA A 183 -14.53 7.59 6.81
N ILE A 184 -13.29 7.85 7.23
CA ILE A 184 -12.44 6.89 7.96
C ILE A 184 -13.07 6.57 9.32
N ALA A 185 -13.47 7.57 10.10
CA ALA A 185 -14.10 7.36 11.40
C ALA A 185 -15.38 6.51 11.30
N GLN A 186 -16.21 6.78 10.29
CA GLN A 186 -17.40 5.98 10.01
C GLN A 186 -17.07 4.54 9.60
N HIS A 187 -16.05 4.33 8.76
CA HIS A 187 -15.59 3.00 8.36
C HIS A 187 -15.09 2.20 9.56
N ALA A 188 -14.26 2.81 10.38
CA ALA A 188 -13.70 2.22 11.59
C ALA A 188 -14.70 2.11 12.77
N ARG A 189 -15.92 2.64 12.61
CA ARG A 189 -16.95 2.71 13.67
C ARG A 189 -16.41 3.36 14.94
N LEU A 190 -15.73 4.48 14.75
CA LEU A 190 -15.29 5.36 15.84
C LEU A 190 -16.42 6.36 16.13
N ASP A 191 -16.65 6.61 17.41
CA ASP A 191 -17.45 7.75 17.81
C ASP A 191 -16.65 8.99 17.40
N ALA A 192 -17.24 9.89 16.62
CA ALA A 192 -16.56 11.05 16.07
C ALA A 192 -16.96 12.34 16.80
N PRO A 193 -16.56 12.57 18.07
CA PRO A 193 -16.96 13.78 18.77
C PRO A 193 -16.16 15.04 18.36
N HIS A 194 -15.06 14.92 17.59
CA HIS A 194 -14.10 16.02 17.42
C HIS A 194 -13.67 16.36 15.97
N LEU A 195 -14.34 15.85 14.94
CA LEU A 195 -13.94 16.07 13.53
C LEU A 195 -14.79 17.12 12.77
N THR A 196 -15.56 17.96 13.47
CA THR A 196 -16.26 19.14 12.91
C THR A 196 -15.42 20.39 13.02
#